data_AF-A0A7X6V1S6-F1
#
_entry.id   AF-A0A7X6V1S6-F1
#
_cell.length_a   1.000
_cell.length_b   1.000
_cell.length_c   1.000
_cell.angle_alpha   90.00
_cell.angle_beta   90.00
_cell.angle_gamma   90.00
#
_symmetry.space_group_name_H-M   'P 1'
#
loop_
_entity.id
_entity.type
_entity.pdbx_description
1 polymer ?
#
loop_
_entity_poly.entity_id
_entity_poly.type
_entity_poly.pdbx_seq_one_letter_code
_entity_poly.pdbx_strand_id
1 'polypeptide(L)'
;MTEKPTMEFTPAEQDYLKEQIDLLPDGAVLAGAERYAEIRAGGFRLEKRHVALFRDRLKKKVKATLPPEMAALLRMDSLGQSLLDVLSVKALEYAQDELLNYYGSLVLRVYLKLDDREEARSLAGRLPEDAAPASGADRIAAANALIAMFDPFMGHVMDWLNEANPDDEEEAGEGAEGVIADTLAGGAAAEAAAEADKLKRKLERLTRELETARETAKRRQEQLNEARRAHREEARNLKNELAAKTAEARKAGARAQQEREESAARIAALENQLREQQEKLEAEVVRRFEKALEEEQNRWMARPRRLERLNRDKISAEDLKGRVEAALEYQARFDRQYGTVRQLVEYRDELLGLKKQLELARQNAREVHPDVAGLLGEINRQLETLRGDLPAPAAGEGDVSAYVAAIGNARTAEGLDELFRHIERSAEYKIIGPHTLDRLEKAYEERTGTLRAPRHRGAPPAEAVAKAVAAAPAPRESFLAHFDRGEPVFVLVDGHNALHNMARFGAEVHGGKPAAAREALARCFQRLVPEAKSGEIRIYFDSPQPNDVAYNKVIRLIYSGGKGANRADHRIISYLQHVKSESSAVPCYVISNDQEIARDARTAGAVVVSLEVLERLVNREIGEI
;
A
#
# COMPACT_ATOMS: atom_id res chain seq x y z
N MET A 1 33.98 35.57 26.37
CA MET A 1 33.40 34.89 25.19
C MET A 1 33.24 33.44 25.57
N THR A 2 32.09 33.09 26.16
CA THR A 2 31.76 31.71 26.51
C THR A 2 31.29 31.02 25.23
N GLU A 3 32.00 29.96 24.82
CA GLU A 3 31.60 29.11 23.70
C GLU A 3 30.20 28.58 24.00
N LYS A 4 29.19 28.99 23.21
CA LYS A 4 27.85 28.41 23.31
C LYS A 4 27.99 26.91 23.00
N PRO A 5 27.51 26.01 23.86
CA PRO A 5 27.59 24.58 23.59
C PRO A 5 26.91 24.28 22.25
N THR A 6 27.69 23.79 21.29
CA THR A 6 27.20 23.35 19.99
C THR A 6 26.26 22.18 20.20
N MET A 7 24.98 22.38 19.89
CA MET A 7 23.94 21.35 20.04
C MET A 7 24.15 20.29 18.97
N GLU A 8 24.55 19.09 19.38
CA GLU A 8 24.70 17.96 18.47
C GLU A 8 23.44 17.09 18.45
N PHE A 9 22.92 16.86 17.25
CA PHE A 9 21.80 15.97 16.97
C PHE A 9 22.30 14.60 16.49
N THR A 10 21.78 13.53 17.08
CA THR A 10 22.04 12.15 16.64
C THR A 10 21.38 11.89 15.28
N PRO A 11 21.78 10.84 14.53
CA PRO A 11 21.14 10.51 13.26
C PRO A 11 19.62 10.34 13.35
N ALA A 12 19.12 9.70 14.40
CA ALA A 12 17.69 9.52 14.62
C ALA A 12 16.96 10.85 14.87
N GLU A 13 17.58 11.77 15.62
CA GLU A 13 17.03 13.11 15.84
C GLU A 13 17.03 13.95 14.55
N GLN A 14 18.07 13.83 13.72
CA GLN A 14 18.14 14.50 12.42
C GLN A 14 17.05 13.99 11.47
N ASP A 15 16.79 12.70 11.45
CA ASP A 15 15.76 12.12 10.59
C ASP A 15 14.35 12.54 11.06
N TYR A 16 14.11 12.55 12.37
CA TYR A 16 12.87 13.11 12.93
C TYR A 16 12.69 14.59 12.57
N LEU A 17 13.74 15.42 12.67
CA LEU A 17 13.68 16.83 12.26
C LEU A 17 13.36 17.00 10.77
N LYS A 18 13.88 16.14 9.89
CA LYS A 18 13.56 16.17 8.45
C LYS A 18 12.10 15.82 8.19
N GLU A 19 11.54 14.86 8.93
CA GLU A 19 10.12 14.54 8.87
C GLU A 19 9.26 15.71 9.35
N GLN A 20 9.64 16.38 10.45
CA GLN A 20 8.93 17.58 10.91
C GLN A 20 8.96 18.71 9.88
N ILE A 21 10.08 18.89 9.16
CA ILE A 21 10.17 19.86 8.05
C ILE A 21 9.17 19.55 6.93
N ASP A 22 8.82 18.29 6.68
CA ASP A 22 7.79 17.94 5.70
C ASP A 22 6.38 18.25 6.18
N LEU A 23 6.15 18.15 7.49
CA LEU A 23 4.85 18.37 8.10
C LEU A 23 4.54 19.85 8.36
N LEU A 24 5.53 20.74 8.31
CA LEU A 24 5.29 22.19 8.44
C LEU A 24 4.22 22.66 7.44
N PRO A 25 3.28 23.55 7.79
CA PRO A 25 2.42 24.24 6.85
C PRO A 25 3.22 25.13 5.87
N ASP A 26 2.80 25.19 4.61
CA ASP A 26 3.48 26.02 3.59
C ASP A 26 3.60 27.50 4.00
N GLY A 27 2.62 28.03 4.73
CA GLY A 27 2.64 29.39 5.25
C GLY A 27 3.77 29.65 6.23
N ALA A 28 4.04 28.71 7.14
CA ALA A 28 5.13 28.82 8.11
C ALA A 28 6.50 28.69 7.42
N VAL A 29 6.60 27.78 6.44
CA VAL A 29 7.80 27.62 5.62
C VAL A 29 8.12 28.91 4.86
N LEU A 30 7.12 29.56 4.28
CA LEU A 30 7.28 30.84 3.58
C LEU A 30 7.62 32.00 4.53
N ALA A 31 6.95 32.08 5.68
CA ALA A 31 7.26 33.10 6.70
C ALA A 31 8.69 32.94 7.25
N GLY A 32 9.16 31.70 7.42
CA GLY A 32 10.56 31.40 7.74
C GLY A 32 11.51 31.82 6.62
N ALA A 33 11.17 31.54 5.37
CA ALA A 33 11.96 31.95 4.19
C ALA A 33 12.11 33.47 4.05
N GLU A 34 11.11 34.23 4.48
CA GLU A 34 11.16 35.70 4.53
C GLU A 34 12.06 36.22 5.65
N ARG A 35 12.02 35.59 6.82
CA ARG A 35 12.79 36.01 8.00
C ARG A 35 14.27 35.68 7.91
N TYR A 36 14.65 34.58 7.24
CA TYR A 36 16.02 34.06 7.31
C TYR A 36 16.75 34.13 5.96
N ALA A 37 17.49 35.23 5.76
CA ALA A 37 18.19 35.55 4.51
C ALA A 37 19.23 34.49 4.08
N GLU A 38 19.87 33.80 5.03
CA GLU A 38 20.85 32.74 4.74
C GLU A 38 20.25 31.48 4.11
N ILE A 39 18.94 31.29 4.25
CA ILE A 39 18.21 30.18 3.64
C ILE A 39 17.72 30.58 2.23
N ARG A 40 17.50 31.89 2.01
CA ARG A 40 17.12 32.48 0.72
C ARG A 40 18.29 32.65 -0.26
N ALA A 41 19.54 32.61 0.22
CA ALA A 41 20.73 32.73 -0.62
C ALA A 41 20.69 31.75 -1.83
N GLY A 42 20.94 32.28 -3.04
CA GLY A 42 20.92 31.51 -4.29
C GLY A 42 19.70 31.68 -5.20
N GLY A 43 19.13 32.88 -5.29
CA GLY A 43 18.21 33.27 -6.39
C GLY A 43 16.73 32.90 -6.23
N PHE A 44 16.25 32.69 -5.01
CA PHE A 44 14.90 32.20 -4.74
C PHE A 44 13.81 33.29 -4.83
N ARG A 45 12.70 32.99 -5.53
CA ARG A 45 11.48 33.80 -5.57
C ARG A 45 10.41 33.17 -4.68
N LEU A 46 9.74 33.99 -3.86
CA LEU A 46 8.70 33.58 -2.90
C LEU A 46 7.36 33.28 -3.62
N GLU A 47 7.39 32.38 -4.60
CA GLU A 47 6.20 31.88 -5.30
C GLU A 47 5.87 30.47 -4.81
N LYS A 48 4.58 30.10 -4.78
CA LYS A 48 4.09 28.79 -4.27
C LYS A 48 4.79 27.57 -4.90
N ARG A 49 5.30 27.69 -6.13
CA ARG A 49 6.01 26.62 -6.85
C ARG A 49 7.36 26.22 -6.25
N HIS A 50 7.91 26.99 -5.30
CA HIS A 50 9.24 26.71 -4.75
C HIS A 50 9.24 26.21 -3.29
N VAL A 51 8.09 26.05 -2.63
CA VAL A 51 8.03 25.58 -1.22
C VAL A 51 8.68 24.20 -1.05
N ALA A 52 8.46 23.28 -1.98
CA ALA A 52 9.11 21.95 -1.98
C ALA A 52 10.65 22.04 -2.03
N LEU A 53 11.18 22.89 -2.91
CA LEU A 53 12.63 23.15 -3.01
C LEU A 53 13.19 23.76 -1.73
N PHE A 54 12.39 24.56 -1.02
CA PHE A 54 12.80 25.14 0.26
C PHE A 54 12.84 24.08 1.37
N ARG A 55 11.84 23.20 1.45
CA ARG A 55 11.87 22.04 2.36
C ARG A 55 13.07 21.15 2.11
N ASP A 56 13.39 20.83 0.86
CA ASP A 56 14.57 20.04 0.52
C ASP A 56 15.89 20.69 0.95
N ARG A 57 15.98 22.03 0.84
CA ARG A 57 17.16 22.76 1.33
C ARG A 57 17.23 22.78 2.85
N LEU A 58 16.10 22.98 3.53
CA LEU A 58 16.02 22.87 4.99
C LEU A 58 16.50 21.49 5.44
N LYS A 59 15.97 20.40 4.86
CA LYS A 59 16.43 19.04 5.16
C LYS A 59 17.93 18.83 4.97
N LYS A 60 18.52 19.40 3.89
CA LYS A 60 19.97 19.35 3.64
C LYS A 60 20.79 20.15 4.64
N LYS A 61 20.20 21.14 5.31
CA LYS A 61 20.82 21.93 6.37
C LYS A 61 20.64 21.30 7.76
N VAL A 62 19.72 20.35 7.94
CA VAL A 62 19.70 19.50 9.14
C VAL A 62 20.95 18.64 9.13
N LYS A 63 21.94 19.03 9.94
CA LYS A 63 23.19 18.32 10.18
C LYS A 63 23.32 18.05 11.69
N ALA A 64 24.50 17.62 12.12
CA ALA A 64 24.83 17.47 13.53
C ALA A 64 24.53 18.77 14.32
N THR A 65 24.77 19.94 13.75
CA THR A 65 24.41 21.23 14.36
C THR A 65 23.37 21.98 13.52
N LEU A 66 22.38 22.56 14.19
CA LEU A 66 21.31 23.32 13.56
C LEU A 66 21.53 24.84 13.74
N PRO A 67 21.42 25.66 12.69
CA PRO A 67 21.46 27.12 12.84
C PRO A 67 20.35 27.63 13.79
N PRO A 68 20.60 28.63 14.64
CA PRO A 68 19.60 29.18 15.59
C PRO A 68 18.29 29.61 14.92
N GLU A 69 18.39 30.18 13.72
CA GLU A 69 17.28 30.61 12.89
C GLU A 69 16.36 29.46 12.50
N MET A 70 16.97 28.31 12.19
CA MET A 70 16.26 27.11 11.78
C MET A 70 15.66 26.40 13.00
N ALA A 71 16.32 26.46 14.15
CA ALA A 71 15.76 25.98 15.42
C ALA A 71 14.50 26.77 15.78
N ALA A 72 14.54 28.10 15.64
CA ALA A 72 13.39 28.96 15.89
C ALA A 72 12.22 28.65 14.96
N LEU A 73 12.48 28.38 13.67
CA LEU A 73 11.43 27.97 12.72
C LEU A 73 10.74 26.66 13.12
N LEU A 74 11.52 25.65 13.53
CA LEU A 74 11.00 24.34 13.92
C LEU A 74 10.26 24.37 15.26
N ARG A 75 10.63 25.30 16.13
CA ARG A 75 9.92 25.56 17.38
C ARG A 75 8.52 26.14 17.16
N MET A 76 8.37 27.07 16.21
CA MET A 76 7.11 27.83 16.06
C MET A 76 5.88 26.98 15.69
N ASP A 77 6.06 25.76 15.20
CA ASP A 77 4.96 24.97 14.61
C ASP A 77 4.84 23.53 15.10
N SER A 78 5.67 23.13 16.07
CA SER A 78 5.51 21.83 16.70
C SER A 78 4.57 21.97 17.90
N LEU A 79 3.42 21.29 17.86
CA LEU A 79 2.41 21.27 18.93
C LEU A 79 3.00 20.88 20.30
N GLY A 80 4.07 20.08 20.32
CA GLY A 80 4.75 19.73 21.56
C GLY A 80 5.56 20.87 22.17
N GLN A 81 6.02 21.82 21.36
CA GLN A 81 6.91 22.87 21.80
C GLN A 81 6.17 24.09 22.35
N SER A 82 4.95 24.35 21.89
CA SER A 82 4.09 25.36 22.54
C SER A 82 3.78 25.02 23.99
N LEU A 83 3.72 23.73 24.35
CA LEU A 83 3.56 23.29 25.73
C LEU A 83 4.85 23.53 26.54
N LEU A 84 5.99 23.07 26.00
CA LEU A 84 7.29 23.18 26.68
C LEU A 84 7.70 24.63 26.91
N ASP A 85 7.42 25.53 25.96
CA ASP A 85 7.73 26.96 26.05
C ASP A 85 7.04 27.63 27.25
N VAL A 86 5.85 27.16 27.64
CA VAL A 86 5.08 27.71 28.77
C VAL A 86 5.53 27.12 30.11
N LEU A 87 5.97 25.86 30.11
CA LEU A 87 6.39 25.17 31.34
C LEU A 87 7.74 25.70 31.84
N SER A 88 7.83 26.03 33.13
CA SER A 88 9.12 26.34 33.75
C SER A 88 10.06 25.13 33.75
N VAL A 89 11.38 25.35 33.82
CA VAL A 89 12.37 24.25 33.87
C VAL A 89 12.08 23.27 35.02
N LYS A 90 11.66 23.78 36.18
CA LYS A 90 11.26 22.94 37.32
C LYS A 90 10.01 22.09 37.03
N ALA A 91 9.07 22.65 36.26
CA ALA A 91 7.89 21.90 35.82
C ALA A 91 8.26 20.82 34.79
N LEU A 92 9.24 21.08 33.93
CA LEU A 92 9.78 20.08 33.00
C LEU A 92 10.50 18.93 33.73
N GLU A 93 11.28 19.25 34.77
CA GLU A 93 11.91 18.24 35.64
C GLU A 93 10.86 17.44 36.42
N TYR A 94 9.83 18.11 36.95
CA TYR A 94 8.79 17.47 37.74
C TYR A 94 7.88 16.55 36.90
N ALA A 95 7.55 16.96 35.68
CA ALA A 95 6.69 16.20 34.76
C ALA A 95 7.48 15.31 33.78
N GLN A 96 8.76 15.07 34.05
CA GLN A 96 9.68 14.44 33.09
C GLN A 96 9.20 13.04 32.68
N ASP A 97 8.73 12.23 33.62
CA ASP A 97 8.32 10.85 33.37
C ASP A 97 7.03 10.80 32.55
N GLU A 98 6.05 11.64 32.88
CA GLU A 98 4.80 11.74 32.12
C GLU A 98 5.02 12.30 30.72
N LEU A 99 5.89 13.30 30.57
CA LEU A 99 6.30 13.83 29.27
C LEU A 99 7.05 12.77 28.45
N LEU A 100 7.91 11.98 29.08
CA LEU A 100 8.63 10.87 28.44
C LEU A 100 7.65 9.78 27.98
N ASN A 101 6.68 9.42 28.81
CA ASN A 101 5.64 8.46 28.45
C ASN A 101 4.74 8.98 27.32
N TYR A 102 4.47 10.29 27.29
CA TYR A 102 3.59 10.89 26.29
C TYR A 102 4.26 11.11 24.92
N TYR A 103 5.47 11.66 24.90
CA TYR A 103 6.19 12.00 23.66
C TYR A 103 7.15 10.90 23.21
N GLY A 104 7.67 10.10 24.14
CA GLY A 104 8.83 9.24 23.92
C GLY A 104 10.14 10.04 24.01
N SER A 105 11.25 9.32 24.23
CA SER A 105 12.58 9.92 24.41
C SER A 105 13.04 10.73 23.20
N LEU A 106 12.90 10.17 21.99
CA LEU A 106 13.41 10.80 20.78
C LEU A 106 12.78 12.18 20.57
N VAL A 107 11.45 12.24 20.64
CA VAL A 107 10.68 13.47 20.41
C VAL A 107 10.94 14.49 21.51
N LEU A 108 10.90 14.07 22.78
CA LEU A 108 11.13 14.97 23.91
C LEU A 108 12.54 15.56 23.90
N ARG A 109 13.57 14.75 23.59
CA ARG A 109 14.95 15.24 23.44
C ARG A 109 15.08 16.27 22.34
N VAL A 110 14.46 16.04 21.18
CA VAL A 110 14.48 17.00 20.08
C VAL A 110 13.86 18.32 20.53
N TYR A 111 12.70 18.30 21.17
CA TYR A 111 12.06 19.55 21.63
C TYR A 111 12.87 20.27 22.71
N LEU A 112 13.42 19.55 23.68
CA LEU A 112 14.28 20.14 24.70
C LEU A 112 15.56 20.72 24.09
N LYS A 113 16.16 20.07 23.08
CA LYS A 113 17.31 20.60 22.33
C LYS A 113 16.94 21.85 21.53
N LEU A 114 15.72 21.94 21.01
CA LEU A 114 15.21 23.12 20.29
C LEU A 114 14.77 24.27 21.22
N ASP A 115 14.76 24.07 22.54
CA ASP A 115 14.37 25.09 23.51
C ASP A 115 15.42 26.22 23.57
N ASP A 116 14.97 27.46 23.74
CA ASP A 116 15.85 28.63 23.84
C ASP A 116 16.61 28.66 25.17
N ARG A 117 16.03 28.08 26.23
CA ARG A 117 16.58 28.07 27.59
C ARG A 117 17.68 27.04 27.71
N GLU A 118 18.85 27.47 28.18
CA GLU A 118 20.02 26.60 28.29
C GLU A 118 19.81 25.46 29.29
N GLU A 119 19.06 25.72 30.37
CA GLU A 119 18.75 24.73 31.38
C GLU A 119 17.83 23.63 30.82
N ALA A 120 16.83 23.99 30.01
CA ALA A 120 15.95 23.02 29.34
C ALA A 120 16.74 22.14 28.36
N ARG A 121 17.68 22.72 27.60
CA ARG A 121 18.58 21.95 26.72
C ARG A 121 19.45 20.97 27.50
N SER A 122 19.91 21.35 28.69
CA SER A 122 20.72 20.47 29.53
C SER A 122 19.95 19.23 30.01
N LEU A 123 18.62 19.31 30.12
CA LEU A 123 17.76 18.18 30.46
C LEU A 123 17.72 17.13 29.35
N ALA A 124 17.84 17.54 28.07
CA ALA A 124 17.83 16.61 26.95
C ALA A 124 18.95 15.55 27.06
N GLY A 125 20.12 15.93 27.60
CA GLY A 125 21.24 15.02 27.82
C GLY A 125 21.06 14.06 29.00
N ARG A 126 20.05 14.27 29.85
CA ARG A 126 19.72 13.41 31.00
C ARG A 126 18.65 12.36 30.67
N LEU A 127 18.00 12.50 29.51
CA LEU A 127 16.95 11.58 29.08
C LEU A 127 17.54 10.26 28.54
N PRO A 128 16.90 9.10 28.80
CA PRO A 128 17.35 7.81 28.29
C PRO A 128 17.27 7.76 26.76
N GLU A 129 18.19 7.08 26.06
CA GLU A 129 18.22 7.12 24.59
C GLU A 129 17.09 6.34 23.90
N ASP A 130 16.59 5.26 24.52
CA ASP A 130 15.73 4.26 23.88
C ASP A 130 14.33 4.11 24.53
N ALA A 131 13.81 5.16 25.16
CA ALA A 131 12.44 5.12 25.67
C ALA A 131 11.43 5.39 24.54
N ALA A 132 10.75 4.35 24.06
CA ALA A 132 9.63 4.50 23.15
C ALA A 132 8.44 5.21 23.85
N PRO A 133 7.62 5.98 23.11
CA PRO A 133 6.39 6.50 23.67
C PRO A 133 5.49 5.33 24.13
N ALA A 134 4.71 5.58 25.18
CA ALA A 134 3.82 4.57 25.72
C ALA A 134 2.71 4.21 24.70
N SER A 135 2.09 3.03 24.86
CA SER A 135 1.04 2.55 23.95
C SER A 135 -0.18 3.49 23.96
N GLY A 136 -1.10 3.38 22.99
CA GLY A 136 -2.22 4.32 22.85
C GLY A 136 -3.04 4.56 24.13
N ALA A 137 -3.28 3.53 24.93
CA ALA A 137 -3.97 3.65 26.22
C ALA A 137 -3.10 4.34 27.28
N ASP A 138 -1.83 3.96 27.37
CA ASP A 138 -0.87 4.53 28.33
C ASP A 138 -0.54 6.00 28.01
N ARG A 139 -0.57 6.37 26.73
CA ARG A 139 -0.39 7.76 26.28
C ARG A 139 -1.55 8.65 26.69
N ILE A 140 -2.78 8.13 26.66
CA ILE A 140 -3.97 8.83 27.18
C ILE A 140 -3.86 8.98 28.70
N ALA A 141 -3.40 7.93 29.40
CA ALA A 141 -3.17 7.99 30.84
C ALA A 141 -2.10 9.03 31.20
N ALA A 142 -0.99 9.08 30.47
CA ALA A 142 0.06 10.10 30.64
C ALA A 142 -0.47 11.52 30.36
N ALA A 143 -1.30 11.70 29.33
CA ALA A 143 -1.93 12.98 29.05
C ALA A 143 -2.85 13.43 30.20
N ASN A 144 -3.68 12.53 30.72
CA ASN A 144 -4.57 12.82 31.84
C ASN A 144 -3.78 13.11 33.13
N ALA A 145 -2.65 12.43 33.34
CA ALA A 145 -1.74 12.71 34.45
C ALA A 145 -1.12 14.11 34.34
N LEU A 146 -0.65 14.50 33.14
CA LEU A 146 -0.16 15.86 32.88
C LEU A 146 -1.25 16.92 33.13
N ILE A 147 -2.47 16.69 32.65
CA ILE A 147 -3.60 17.59 32.90
C ILE A 147 -3.84 17.71 34.40
N ALA A 148 -4.00 16.60 35.12
CA ALA A 148 -4.24 16.60 36.56
C ALA A 148 -3.11 17.26 37.36
N MET A 149 -1.87 17.14 36.89
CA MET A 149 -0.70 17.75 37.51
C MET A 149 -0.72 19.28 37.42
N PHE A 150 -1.19 19.84 36.29
CA PHE A 150 -1.20 21.29 36.04
C PHE A 150 -2.56 21.96 36.26
N ASP A 151 -3.64 21.19 36.43
CA ASP A 151 -5.00 21.71 36.67
C ASP A 151 -5.08 22.67 37.87
N PRO A 152 -4.46 22.40 39.04
CA PRO A 152 -4.49 23.32 40.18
C PRO A 152 -3.84 24.68 39.86
N PHE A 153 -2.75 24.67 39.10
CA PHE A 153 -2.08 25.90 38.67
C PHE A 153 -2.95 26.69 37.69
N MET A 154 -3.58 26.03 36.73
CA MET A 154 -4.49 26.68 35.78
C MET A 154 -5.71 27.27 36.47
N GLY A 155 -6.24 26.61 37.51
CA GLY A 155 -7.29 27.16 38.37
C GLY A 155 -6.88 28.50 38.99
N HIS A 156 -5.71 28.56 39.62
CA HIS A 156 -5.20 29.80 40.21
C HIS A 156 -4.95 30.93 39.20
N VAL A 157 -4.47 30.59 37.99
CA VAL A 157 -4.29 31.59 36.92
C VAL A 157 -5.62 32.15 36.45
N MET A 158 -6.66 31.31 36.33
CA MET A 158 -7.99 31.75 35.92
C MET A 158 -8.68 32.59 36.99
N ASP A 159 -8.53 32.23 38.27
CA ASP A 159 -9.02 33.04 39.39
C ASP A 159 -8.36 34.42 39.40
N TRP A 160 -7.04 34.48 39.21
CA TRP A 160 -6.31 35.75 39.13
C TRP A 160 -6.72 36.61 37.93
N LEU A 161 -6.92 36.00 36.75
CA LEU A 161 -7.41 36.71 35.57
C LEU A 161 -8.84 37.23 35.75
N ASN A 162 -9.66 36.55 36.55
CA ASN A 162 -11.02 36.98 36.88
C ASN A 162 -11.02 38.10 37.93
N GLU A 163 -10.09 38.09 38.89
CA GLU A 163 -9.90 39.17 39.87
C GLU A 163 -9.30 40.45 39.26
N ALA A 164 -8.52 40.34 38.17
CA ALA A 164 -7.86 41.46 37.50
C ALA A 164 -8.77 42.32 36.61
N ASN A 165 -10.10 42.11 36.65
CA ASN A 165 -11.08 42.87 35.87
C ASN A 165 -12.05 43.67 36.79
N PRO A 166 -11.60 44.77 37.43
CA PRO A 166 -12.46 45.63 38.22
C PRO A 166 -13.11 46.70 37.32
N ASP A 167 -14.24 46.38 36.71
CA ASP A 167 -15.22 47.38 36.27
C ASP A 167 -16.34 47.41 37.33
N ASP A 168 -16.22 48.33 38.30
CA ASP A 168 -17.33 49.10 38.91
C ASP A 168 -16.88 49.74 40.25
N GLU A 169 -17.06 51.07 40.32
CA GLU A 169 -17.19 51.98 41.50
C GLU A 169 -16.25 53.21 41.50
N GLU A 170 -16.68 54.28 40.81
CA GLU A 170 -16.35 55.68 41.14
C GLU A 170 -17.62 56.37 41.66
N GLU A 171 -17.67 56.68 42.97
CA GLU A 171 -18.45 57.81 43.49
C GLU A 171 -17.52 58.80 44.20
N ALA A 172 -17.59 60.04 43.73
CA ALA A 172 -16.82 61.18 44.20
C ALA A 172 -17.41 61.77 45.50
N GLY A 173 -16.54 62.08 46.44
CA GLY A 173 -16.85 62.94 47.59
C GLY A 173 -15.97 64.20 47.57
N GLU A 174 -16.56 65.33 47.18
CA GLU A 174 -15.99 66.69 47.35
C GLU A 174 -16.04 67.11 48.83
N GLY A 175 -14.97 67.71 49.34
CA GLY A 175 -14.88 68.23 50.71
C GLY A 175 -13.92 69.41 50.86
N ALA A 176 -14.48 70.62 50.75
CA ALA A 176 -14.18 71.86 51.49
C ALA A 176 -12.72 72.32 51.71
N GLU A 177 -12.34 73.42 51.05
CA GLU A 177 -11.41 74.42 51.60
C GLU A 177 -12.09 75.79 51.63
N GLY A 178 -12.18 76.35 52.83
CA GLY A 178 -12.65 77.71 53.09
C GLY A 178 -11.84 78.37 54.20
N VAL A 179 -11.66 79.68 54.03
CA VAL A 179 -11.41 80.69 55.07
C VAL A 179 -9.97 80.80 55.60
N ILE A 180 -9.26 81.86 55.16
CA ILE A 180 -8.56 82.78 56.07
C ILE A 180 -8.72 84.22 55.52
N ALA A 181 -9.36 85.08 56.31
CA ALA A 181 -9.38 86.53 56.14
C ALA A 181 -9.10 87.20 57.50
N ASP A 182 -8.45 88.36 57.43
CA ASP A 182 -8.23 89.42 58.43
C ASP A 182 -7.21 89.17 59.57
N THR A 183 -6.20 90.03 59.77
CA THR A 183 -6.39 91.34 60.42
C THR A 183 -5.24 92.34 60.20
N LEU A 184 -5.60 93.62 60.29
CA LEU A 184 -4.86 94.88 60.08
C LEU A 184 -3.97 95.35 61.26
N ALA A 185 -2.93 96.15 60.95
CA ALA A 185 -2.55 97.46 61.58
C ALA A 185 -1.15 97.88 61.06
N GLY A 186 -0.80 99.12 60.71
CA GLY A 186 -1.46 100.42 60.67
C GLY A 186 -0.41 101.51 60.32
N GLY A 187 -0.86 102.69 59.88
CA GLY A 187 -0.13 103.97 60.00
C GLY A 187 0.49 104.59 58.74
N ALA A 188 -0.06 105.75 58.33
CA ALA A 188 0.59 106.94 57.70
C ALA A 188 -0.25 107.54 56.55
N ALA A 189 -1.25 108.35 56.92
CA ALA A 189 -2.39 108.77 56.09
C ALA A 189 -2.16 109.96 55.14
N ALA A 190 -1.01 110.08 54.48
CA ALA A 190 -0.81 111.14 53.46
C ALA A 190 -0.08 110.67 52.18
N GLU A 191 0.80 109.67 52.27
CA GLU A 191 1.27 108.89 51.09
C GLU A 191 0.27 107.77 50.72
N ALA A 192 -0.53 107.32 51.68
CA ALA A 192 -1.55 106.28 51.52
C ALA A 192 -2.65 106.65 50.50
N ALA A 193 -2.92 107.93 50.23
CA ALA A 193 -3.95 108.32 49.25
C ALA A 193 -3.45 108.15 47.80
N ALA A 194 -2.18 108.44 47.52
CA ALA A 194 -1.57 108.25 46.21
C ALA A 194 -1.20 106.77 45.95
N GLU A 195 -0.78 106.04 46.98
CA GLU A 195 -0.64 104.59 46.92
C GLU A 195 -1.99 103.88 46.83
N ALA A 196 -3.04 104.35 47.52
CA ALA A 196 -4.39 103.81 47.37
C ALA A 196 -4.92 103.96 45.94
N ASP A 197 -4.65 105.08 45.27
CA ASP A 197 -5.09 105.28 43.88
C ASP A 197 -4.28 104.42 42.88
N LYS A 198 -2.98 104.23 43.11
CA LYS A 198 -2.16 103.25 42.36
C LYS A 198 -2.61 101.81 42.62
N LEU A 199 -2.92 101.46 43.87
CA LEU A 199 -3.44 100.16 44.27
C LEU A 199 -4.83 99.92 43.70
N LYS A 200 -5.68 100.95 43.62
CA LYS A 200 -7.00 100.88 43.00
C LYS A 200 -6.91 100.61 41.50
N ARG A 201 -6.03 101.32 40.78
CA ARG A 201 -5.76 101.04 39.36
C ARG A 201 -5.14 99.66 39.14
N LYS A 202 -4.27 99.21 40.05
CA LYS A 202 -3.68 97.87 40.01
C LYS A 202 -4.74 96.79 40.30
N LEU A 203 -5.65 97.04 41.24
CA LEU A 203 -6.80 96.18 41.53
C LEU A 203 -7.74 96.11 40.34
N GLU A 204 -8.07 97.23 39.70
CA GLU A 204 -8.92 97.27 38.50
C GLU A 204 -8.28 96.54 37.31
N ARG A 205 -6.95 96.60 37.19
CA ARG A 205 -6.22 95.82 36.18
C ARG A 205 -6.23 94.34 36.52
N LEU A 206 -5.97 93.97 37.78
CA LEU A 206 -5.98 92.59 38.23
C LEU A 206 -7.39 91.97 38.18
N THR A 207 -8.45 92.74 38.43
CA THR A 207 -9.82 92.24 38.27
C THR A 207 -10.16 91.99 36.80
N ARG A 208 -9.76 92.88 35.88
CA ARG A 208 -9.90 92.62 34.43
C ARG A 208 -9.06 91.42 33.95
N GLU A 209 -7.84 91.28 34.46
CA GLU A 209 -6.98 90.12 34.17
C GLU A 209 -7.58 88.82 34.76
N LEU A 210 -8.18 88.86 35.95
CA LEU A 210 -8.90 87.72 36.53
C LEU A 210 -10.19 87.39 35.79
N GLU A 211 -10.94 88.38 35.31
CA GLU A 211 -12.15 88.18 34.50
C GLU A 211 -11.81 87.52 33.16
N THR A 212 -10.80 88.02 32.46
CA THR A 212 -10.31 87.42 31.21
C THR A 212 -9.72 86.01 31.43
N ALA A 213 -9.01 85.79 32.54
CA ALA A 213 -8.55 84.45 32.93
C ALA A 213 -9.70 83.50 33.26
N ARG A 214 -10.78 83.99 33.91
CA ARG A 214 -11.98 83.19 34.18
C ARG A 214 -12.74 82.84 32.91
N GLU A 215 -12.89 83.78 31.98
CA GLU A 215 -13.52 83.52 30.69
C GLU A 215 -12.73 82.51 29.84
N THR A 216 -11.40 82.63 29.82
CA THR A 216 -10.54 81.67 29.10
C THR A 216 -10.54 80.29 29.76
N ALA A 217 -10.54 80.22 31.09
CA ALA A 217 -10.70 78.97 31.83
C ALA A 217 -12.07 78.32 31.56
N LYS A 218 -13.16 79.11 31.54
CA LYS A 218 -14.50 78.62 31.22
C LYS A 218 -14.58 78.04 29.81
N ARG A 219 -14.02 78.74 28.81
CA ARG A 219 -13.94 78.23 27.42
C ARG A 219 -13.13 76.93 27.31
N ARG A 220 -12.00 76.82 28.01
CA ARG A 220 -11.22 75.57 28.07
C ARG A 220 -11.99 74.45 28.75
N GLN A 221 -12.74 74.74 29.80
CA GLN A 221 -13.58 73.76 30.48
C GLN A 221 -14.72 73.26 29.57
N GLU A 222 -15.34 74.16 28.81
CA GLU A 222 -16.35 73.82 27.80
C GLU A 222 -15.75 72.92 26.71
N GLN A 223 -14.56 73.25 26.19
CA GLN A 223 -13.83 72.43 25.21
C GLN A 223 -13.48 71.03 25.76
N LEU A 224 -13.03 70.93 27.01
CA LEU A 224 -12.74 69.64 27.64
C LEU A 224 -14.01 68.81 27.83
N ASN A 225 -15.12 69.44 28.21
CA ASN A 225 -16.40 68.76 28.36
C ASN A 225 -16.93 68.25 27.02
N GLU A 226 -16.76 69.02 25.94
CA GLU A 226 -17.13 68.62 24.58
C GLU A 226 -16.27 67.45 24.08
N ALA A 227 -14.95 67.51 24.28
CA ALA A 227 -14.03 66.41 23.96
C ALA A 227 -14.35 65.12 24.76
N ARG A 228 -14.70 65.25 26.05
CA ARG A 228 -15.13 64.10 26.88
C ARG A 228 -16.43 63.49 26.38
N ARG A 229 -17.37 64.30 25.90
CA ARG A 229 -18.63 63.79 25.30
C ARG A 229 -18.34 63.05 24.00
N ALA A 230 -17.53 63.60 23.11
CA ALA A 230 -17.13 62.95 21.87
C ALA A 230 -16.44 61.60 22.14
N HIS A 231 -15.47 61.55 23.07
CA HIS A 231 -14.82 60.28 23.43
C HIS A 231 -15.77 59.26 24.05
N ARG A 232 -16.77 59.69 24.85
CA ARG A 232 -17.79 58.77 25.37
C ARG A 232 -18.67 58.19 24.26
N GLU A 233 -19.01 58.99 23.25
CA GLU A 233 -19.77 58.52 22.09
C GLU A 233 -18.95 57.54 21.23
N GLU A 234 -17.68 57.84 20.98
CA GLU A 234 -16.76 56.94 20.29
C GLU A 234 -16.59 55.61 21.05
N ALA A 235 -16.36 55.66 22.37
CA ALA A 235 -16.24 54.47 23.20
C ALA A 235 -17.52 53.62 23.17
N ARG A 236 -18.70 54.27 23.19
CA ARG A 236 -19.98 53.58 23.08
C ARG A 236 -20.16 52.92 21.71
N ASN A 237 -19.76 53.59 20.64
CA ASN A 237 -19.82 53.03 19.29
C ASN A 237 -18.88 51.82 19.15
N LEU A 238 -17.65 51.92 19.62
CA LEU A 238 -16.69 50.81 19.63
C LEU A 238 -17.19 49.63 20.48
N LYS A 239 -17.80 49.89 21.64
CA LYS A 239 -18.40 48.83 22.48
C LYS A 239 -19.54 48.12 21.75
N ASN A 240 -20.38 48.86 21.04
CA ASN A 240 -21.46 48.28 20.24
C ASN A 240 -20.93 47.46 19.05
N GLU A 241 -19.90 47.94 18.36
CA GLU A 241 -19.26 47.20 17.27
C GLU A 241 -18.61 45.91 17.76
N LEU A 242 -17.94 45.94 18.91
CA LEU A 242 -17.33 44.77 19.53
C LEU A 242 -18.39 43.76 19.98
N ALA A 243 -19.50 44.23 20.55
CA ALA A 243 -20.65 43.38 20.87
C ALA A 243 -21.28 42.73 19.61
N ALA A 244 -21.38 43.47 18.51
CA ALA A 244 -21.88 42.93 17.24
C ALA A 244 -20.93 41.87 16.67
N LYS A 245 -19.62 42.15 16.61
CA LYS A 245 -18.61 41.21 16.11
C LYS A 245 -18.50 39.94 16.96
N THR A 246 -18.60 40.06 18.28
CA THR A 246 -18.61 38.90 19.18
C THR A 246 -19.88 38.06 19.03
N ALA A 247 -21.04 38.68 18.82
CA ALA A 247 -22.29 37.96 18.52
C ALA A 247 -22.22 37.22 17.18
N GLU A 248 -21.62 37.83 16.14
CA GLU A 248 -21.38 37.17 14.85
C GLU A 248 -20.41 35.99 14.99
N ALA A 249 -19.30 36.16 15.71
CA ALA A 249 -18.34 35.09 15.97
C ALA A 249 -18.99 33.92 16.72
N ARG A 250 -19.86 34.19 17.71
CA ARG A 250 -20.63 33.16 18.42
C ARG A 250 -21.59 32.41 17.49
N LYS A 251 -22.29 33.12 16.61
CA LYS A 251 -23.18 32.49 15.60
C LYS A 251 -22.39 31.63 14.60
N ALA A 252 -21.23 32.10 14.15
CA ALA A 252 -20.35 31.34 13.27
C ALA A 252 -19.80 30.08 13.97
N GLY A 253 -19.39 30.21 15.23
CA GLY A 253 -18.96 29.08 16.06
C GLY A 253 -20.05 28.03 16.25
N ALA A 254 -21.28 28.44 16.54
CA ALA A 254 -22.43 27.53 16.66
C ALA A 254 -22.73 26.79 15.36
N ARG A 255 -22.65 27.46 14.20
CA ARG A 255 -22.82 26.83 12.87
C ARG A 255 -21.71 25.82 12.59
N ALA A 256 -20.45 26.18 12.85
CA ALA A 256 -19.32 25.28 12.66
C ALA A 256 -19.42 24.04 13.57
N GLN A 257 -19.92 24.21 14.80
CA GLN A 257 -20.15 23.10 15.72
C GLN A 257 -21.26 22.17 15.21
N GLN A 258 -22.36 22.73 14.71
CA GLN A 258 -23.45 21.96 14.11
C GLN A 258 -22.96 21.18 12.88
N GLU A 259 -22.20 21.80 11.98
CA GLU A 259 -21.62 21.14 10.81
C GLU A 259 -20.66 20.00 11.20
N ARG A 260 -19.91 20.17 12.30
CA ARG A 260 -19.04 19.11 12.85
C ARG A 260 -19.86 17.93 13.39
N GLU A 261 -20.94 18.19 14.11
CA GLU A 261 -21.83 17.17 14.64
C GLU A 261 -22.54 16.40 13.52
N GLU A 262 -23.04 17.09 12.49
CA GLU A 262 -23.62 16.47 11.30
C GLU A 262 -22.59 15.63 10.53
N SER A 263 -21.36 16.13 10.39
CA SER A 263 -20.26 15.39 9.76
C SER A 263 -19.87 14.15 10.56
N ALA A 264 -19.79 14.26 11.89
CA ALA A 264 -19.49 13.15 12.79
C ALA A 264 -20.59 12.07 12.72
N ALA A 265 -21.86 12.47 12.73
CA ALA A 265 -22.99 11.55 12.56
C ALA A 265 -22.93 10.84 11.19
N ARG A 266 -22.55 11.54 10.13
CA ARG A 266 -22.39 10.95 8.80
C ARG A 266 -21.22 9.98 8.72
N ILE A 267 -20.10 10.28 9.39
CA ILE A 267 -18.95 9.36 9.48
C ILE A 267 -19.37 8.08 10.22
N ALA A 268 -20.03 8.20 11.39
CA ALA A 268 -20.50 7.06 12.16
C ALA A 268 -21.49 6.18 11.37
N ALA A 269 -22.38 6.80 10.58
CA ALA A 269 -23.28 6.06 9.69
C ALA A 269 -22.53 5.27 8.60
N LEU A 270 -21.52 5.89 7.98
CA LEU A 270 -20.69 5.22 6.96
C LEU A 270 -19.83 4.11 7.55
N GLU A 271 -19.31 4.28 8.77
CA GLU A 271 -18.56 3.24 9.47
C GLU A 271 -19.43 2.02 9.79
N ASN A 272 -20.68 2.24 10.22
CA ASN A 272 -21.64 1.16 10.44
C ASN A 272 -21.99 0.43 9.13
N GLN A 273 -22.18 1.17 8.03
CA GLN A 273 -22.40 0.56 6.71
C GLN A 273 -21.20 -0.27 6.25
N LEU A 274 -19.98 0.22 6.48
CA LEU A 274 -18.76 -0.50 6.14
C LEU A 274 -18.66 -1.80 6.94
N ARG A 275 -18.94 -1.75 8.25
CA ARG A 275 -18.96 -2.94 9.12
C ARG A 275 -19.99 -3.96 8.65
N GLU A 276 -21.21 -3.53 8.33
CA GLU A 276 -22.26 -4.43 7.82
C GLU A 276 -21.87 -5.07 6.48
N GLN A 277 -21.19 -4.33 5.60
CA GLN A 277 -20.67 -4.88 4.35
C GLN A 277 -19.52 -5.87 4.57
N GLN A 278 -18.64 -5.61 5.54
CA GLN A 278 -17.56 -6.53 5.91
C GLN A 278 -18.13 -7.85 6.45
N GLU A 279 -19.08 -7.78 7.38
CA GLU A 279 -19.74 -8.98 7.93
C GLU A 279 -20.45 -9.80 6.84
N LYS A 280 -21.13 -9.14 5.89
CA LYS A 280 -21.75 -9.82 4.75
C LYS A 280 -20.72 -10.50 3.83
N LEU A 281 -19.61 -9.83 3.55
CA LEU A 281 -18.55 -10.37 2.71
C LEU A 281 -17.88 -11.58 3.40
N GLU A 282 -17.58 -11.47 4.70
CA GLU A 282 -17.01 -12.55 5.49
C GLU A 282 -17.94 -13.77 5.52
N ALA A 283 -19.23 -13.57 5.77
CA ALA A 283 -20.22 -14.65 5.72
C ALA A 283 -20.31 -15.32 4.34
N GLU A 284 -20.22 -14.54 3.26
CA GLU A 284 -20.22 -15.08 1.90
C GLU A 284 -18.95 -15.87 1.59
N VAL A 285 -17.78 -15.37 2.02
CA VAL A 285 -16.50 -16.06 1.86
C VAL A 285 -16.50 -17.39 2.62
N VAL A 286 -16.93 -17.39 3.89
CA VAL A 286 -17.04 -18.62 4.69
C VAL A 286 -17.95 -19.62 3.99
N ARG A 287 -19.13 -19.19 3.53
CA ARG A 287 -20.08 -20.07 2.83
C ARG A 287 -19.50 -20.66 1.52
N ARG A 288 -18.77 -19.85 0.74
CA ARG A 288 -18.11 -20.32 -0.48
C ARG A 288 -16.98 -21.30 -0.17
N PHE A 289 -16.23 -21.04 0.90
CA PHE A 289 -15.15 -21.91 1.36
C PHE A 289 -15.68 -23.25 1.85
N GLU A 290 -16.73 -23.27 2.67
CA GLU A 290 -17.39 -24.51 3.13
C GLU A 290 -17.88 -25.35 1.95
N LYS A 291 -18.51 -24.72 0.97
CA LYS A 291 -18.97 -25.41 -0.24
C LYS A 291 -17.82 -26.00 -1.05
N ALA A 292 -16.74 -25.24 -1.26
CA ALA A 292 -15.57 -25.72 -1.98
C ALA A 292 -14.87 -26.87 -1.22
N LEU A 293 -14.80 -26.77 0.11
CA LEU A 293 -14.26 -27.82 0.97
C LEU A 293 -15.10 -29.09 0.87
N GLU A 294 -16.43 -28.98 0.89
CA GLU A 294 -17.35 -30.11 0.73
C GLU A 294 -17.18 -30.78 -0.65
N GLU A 295 -17.02 -29.99 -1.72
CA GLU A 295 -16.78 -30.49 -3.07
C GLU A 295 -15.45 -31.26 -3.17
N GLU A 296 -14.36 -30.72 -2.62
CA GLU A 296 -13.05 -31.39 -2.58
C GLU A 296 -13.07 -32.64 -1.69
N GLN A 297 -13.73 -32.57 -0.52
CA GLN A 297 -13.86 -33.71 0.37
C GLN A 297 -14.66 -34.84 -0.31
N ASN A 298 -15.71 -34.50 -1.05
CA ASN A 298 -16.45 -35.46 -1.85
C ASN A 298 -15.60 -36.05 -2.99
N ARG A 299 -14.75 -35.26 -3.65
CA ARG A 299 -13.80 -35.75 -4.67
C ARG A 299 -12.78 -36.72 -4.08
N TRP A 300 -12.17 -36.38 -2.95
CA TRP A 300 -11.19 -37.25 -2.28
C TRP A 300 -11.82 -38.54 -1.80
N MET A 301 -13.03 -38.46 -1.24
CA MET A 301 -13.77 -39.64 -0.76
C MET A 301 -14.42 -40.46 -1.89
N ALA A 302 -14.49 -39.96 -3.12
CA ALA A 302 -15.09 -40.68 -4.25
C ALA A 302 -14.35 -42.00 -4.56
N ARG A 303 -13.01 -41.97 -4.56
CA ARG A 303 -12.19 -43.16 -4.86
C ARG A 303 -12.26 -44.21 -3.75
N PRO A 304 -12.04 -43.89 -2.46
CA PRO A 304 -12.24 -44.83 -1.36
C PRO A 304 -13.66 -45.41 -1.34
N ARG A 305 -14.71 -44.59 -1.48
CA ARG A 305 -16.10 -45.07 -1.53
C ARG A 305 -16.37 -45.98 -2.74
N ARG A 306 -15.73 -45.74 -3.88
CA ARG A 306 -15.81 -46.63 -5.06
C ARG A 306 -15.09 -47.95 -4.79
N LEU A 307 -13.92 -47.92 -4.15
CA LEU A 307 -13.17 -49.11 -3.77
C LEU A 307 -13.90 -49.95 -2.71
N GLU A 308 -14.55 -49.31 -1.73
CA GLU A 308 -15.39 -50.00 -0.75
C GLU A 308 -16.60 -50.68 -1.41
N ARG A 309 -17.25 -50.03 -2.38
CA ARG A 309 -18.33 -50.67 -3.17
C ARG A 309 -17.80 -51.87 -3.94
N LEU A 310 -16.70 -51.69 -4.69
CA LEU A 310 -16.06 -52.80 -5.43
C LEU A 310 -15.60 -53.93 -4.51
N ASN A 311 -15.18 -53.64 -3.28
CA ASN A 311 -14.80 -54.65 -2.30
C ASN A 311 -16.02 -55.40 -1.73
N ARG A 312 -17.15 -54.72 -1.51
CA ARG A 312 -18.42 -55.40 -1.19
C ARG A 312 -18.89 -56.27 -2.36
N ASP A 313 -18.74 -55.78 -3.58
CA ASP A 313 -19.09 -56.52 -4.79
C ASP A 313 -18.15 -57.71 -5.04
N LYS A 314 -16.90 -57.66 -4.54
CA LYS A 314 -15.94 -58.76 -4.57
C LYS A 314 -16.42 -59.99 -3.78
N ILE A 315 -17.12 -59.78 -2.67
CA ILE A 315 -17.78 -60.86 -1.89
C ILE A 315 -18.86 -61.54 -2.74
N SER A 316 -19.58 -60.78 -3.58
CA SER A 316 -20.54 -61.33 -4.53
C SER A 316 -19.88 -62.01 -5.74
N ALA A 317 -18.67 -61.60 -6.13
CA ALA A 317 -17.89 -62.21 -7.20
C ALA A 317 -17.21 -63.52 -6.77
N GLU A 318 -16.80 -63.66 -5.51
CA GLU A 318 -16.33 -64.94 -4.95
C GLU A 318 -17.46 -65.98 -4.91
N ASP A 319 -18.69 -65.55 -4.60
CA ASP A 319 -19.88 -66.40 -4.64
C ASP A 319 -20.25 -66.79 -6.08
N LEU A 320 -20.09 -65.88 -7.05
CA LEU A 320 -20.24 -66.17 -8.47
C LEU A 320 -19.14 -67.14 -8.97
N LYS A 321 -17.89 -66.92 -8.56
CA LYS A 321 -16.76 -67.79 -8.92
C LYS A 321 -16.98 -69.21 -8.39
N GLY A 322 -17.40 -69.35 -7.13
CA GLY A 322 -17.75 -70.65 -6.55
C GLY A 322 -18.90 -71.33 -7.30
N ARG A 323 -19.93 -70.58 -7.71
CA ARG A 323 -21.04 -71.11 -8.53
C ARG A 323 -20.62 -71.51 -9.93
N VAL A 324 -19.72 -70.76 -10.57
CA VAL A 324 -19.16 -71.08 -11.89
C VAL A 324 -18.26 -72.31 -11.78
N GLU A 325 -17.38 -72.40 -10.79
CA GLU A 325 -16.52 -73.56 -10.55
C GLU A 325 -17.37 -74.82 -10.30
N ALA A 326 -18.40 -74.74 -9.45
CA ALA A 326 -19.33 -75.85 -9.23
C ALA A 326 -20.10 -76.25 -10.49
N ALA A 327 -20.51 -75.29 -11.33
CA ALA A 327 -21.18 -75.57 -12.60
C ALA A 327 -20.23 -76.24 -13.63
N LEU A 328 -18.99 -75.80 -13.72
CA LEU A 328 -17.98 -76.39 -14.61
C LEU A 328 -17.54 -77.78 -14.11
N GLU A 329 -17.49 -78.01 -12.80
CA GLU A 329 -17.28 -79.36 -12.24
C GLU A 329 -18.45 -80.29 -12.53
N TYR A 330 -19.69 -79.80 -12.41
CA TYR A 330 -20.88 -80.55 -12.79
C TYR A 330 -20.86 -80.91 -14.28
N GLN A 331 -20.49 -79.94 -15.14
CA GLN A 331 -20.33 -80.17 -16.58
C GLN A 331 -19.23 -81.19 -16.89
N ALA A 332 -18.10 -81.18 -16.15
CA ALA A 332 -17.02 -82.16 -16.29
C ALA A 332 -17.41 -83.58 -15.85
N ARG A 333 -18.41 -83.73 -14.98
CA ARG A 333 -18.98 -85.05 -14.62
C ARG A 333 -19.96 -85.57 -15.67
N PHE A 334 -20.68 -84.67 -16.35
CA PHE A 334 -21.67 -85.04 -17.36
C PHE A 334 -21.02 -85.29 -18.73
N ASP A 335 -20.02 -84.48 -19.10
CA ASP A 335 -19.22 -84.63 -20.31
C ASP A 335 -17.77 -84.98 -19.95
N ARG A 336 -17.45 -86.27 -20.13
CA ARG A 336 -16.12 -86.82 -19.86
C ARG A 336 -15.04 -86.22 -20.75
N GLN A 337 -15.37 -85.85 -21.99
CA GLN A 337 -14.40 -85.22 -22.89
C GLN A 337 -14.06 -83.81 -22.41
N TYR A 338 -15.07 -83.04 -21.99
CA TYR A 338 -14.87 -81.73 -21.37
C TYR A 338 -14.03 -81.81 -20.09
N GLY A 339 -14.29 -82.79 -19.21
CA GLY A 339 -13.49 -83.00 -18.00
C GLY A 339 -12.03 -83.31 -18.28
N THR A 340 -11.74 -84.18 -19.26
CA THR A 340 -10.36 -84.52 -19.66
C THR A 340 -9.65 -83.34 -20.35
N VAL A 341 -10.33 -82.62 -21.25
CA VAL A 341 -9.77 -81.42 -21.89
C VAL A 341 -9.47 -80.35 -20.86
N ARG A 342 -10.36 -80.13 -19.88
CA ARG A 342 -10.13 -79.17 -18.79
C ARG A 342 -8.89 -79.51 -17.96
N GLN A 343 -8.73 -80.77 -17.54
CA GLN A 343 -7.54 -81.20 -16.79
C GLN A 343 -6.25 -81.04 -17.60
N LEU A 344 -6.29 -81.32 -18.89
CA LEU A 344 -5.14 -81.15 -19.77
C LEU A 344 -4.80 -79.67 -20.03
N VAL A 345 -5.80 -78.79 -20.10
CA VAL A 345 -5.60 -77.33 -20.15
C VAL A 345 -5.00 -76.81 -18.84
N GLU A 346 -5.53 -77.22 -17.69
CA GLU A 346 -5.00 -76.87 -16.36
C GLU A 346 -3.53 -77.32 -16.23
N TYR A 347 -3.23 -78.56 -16.61
CA TYR A 347 -1.86 -79.09 -16.62
C TYR A 347 -0.92 -78.33 -17.58
N ARG A 348 -1.40 -77.96 -18.78
CA ARG A 348 -0.64 -77.14 -19.74
C ARG A 348 -0.30 -75.77 -19.14
N ASP A 349 -1.25 -75.13 -18.48
CA ASP A 349 -1.07 -73.79 -17.92
C ASP A 349 -0.11 -73.81 -16.71
N GLU A 350 -0.14 -74.87 -15.89
CA GLU A 350 0.86 -75.14 -14.85
C GLU A 350 2.27 -75.30 -15.44
N LEU A 351 2.43 -76.10 -16.50
CA LEU A 351 3.70 -76.27 -17.21
C LEU A 351 4.23 -74.96 -17.80
N LEU A 352 3.36 -74.10 -18.33
CA LEU A 352 3.74 -72.76 -18.80
C LEU A 352 4.20 -71.85 -17.65
N GLY A 353 3.56 -71.93 -16.48
CA GLY A 353 3.96 -71.22 -15.27
C GLY A 353 5.35 -71.64 -14.79
N LEU A 354 5.60 -72.95 -14.70
CA LEU A 354 6.89 -73.52 -14.33
C LEU A 354 7.99 -73.18 -15.35
N LYS A 355 7.68 -73.20 -16.64
CA LYS A 355 8.61 -72.74 -17.70
C LYS A 355 9.02 -71.29 -17.48
N LYS A 356 8.06 -70.38 -17.24
CA LYS A 356 8.36 -68.96 -16.97
C LYS A 356 9.25 -68.79 -15.73
N GLN A 357 8.98 -69.53 -14.65
CA GLN A 357 9.79 -69.50 -13.44
C GLN A 357 11.22 -70.00 -13.68
N LEU A 358 11.39 -71.09 -14.44
CA LEU A 358 12.71 -71.61 -14.82
C LEU A 358 13.47 -70.69 -15.77
N GLU A 359 12.79 -70.05 -16.73
CA GLU A 359 13.40 -69.04 -17.61
C GLU A 359 13.84 -67.80 -16.83
N LEU A 360 13.02 -67.34 -15.88
CA LEU A 360 13.35 -66.23 -14.98
C LEU A 360 14.54 -66.58 -14.08
N ALA A 361 14.56 -67.79 -13.52
CA ALA A 361 15.69 -68.30 -12.73
C ALA A 361 16.97 -68.40 -13.57
N ARG A 362 16.87 -68.84 -14.83
CA ARG A 362 18.00 -68.89 -15.78
C ARG A 362 18.52 -67.50 -16.14
N GLN A 363 17.64 -66.53 -16.35
CA GLN A 363 18.02 -65.15 -16.72
C GLN A 363 18.68 -64.39 -15.57
N ASN A 364 18.30 -64.69 -14.33
CA ASN A 364 18.78 -63.98 -13.13
C ASN A 364 19.89 -64.71 -12.36
N ALA A 365 20.20 -65.98 -12.69
CA ALA A 365 21.24 -66.74 -12.01
C ALA A 365 22.65 -66.44 -12.58
N ARG A 366 23.62 -66.25 -11.68
CA ARG A 366 25.03 -66.02 -12.03
C ARG A 366 25.74 -67.29 -12.49
N GLU A 367 25.31 -68.44 -12.00
CA GLU A 367 25.70 -69.79 -12.46
C GLU A 367 24.41 -70.60 -12.65
N VAL A 368 24.18 -71.14 -13.84
CA VAL A 368 22.97 -71.90 -14.16
C VAL A 368 23.18 -73.35 -13.76
N HIS A 369 22.27 -73.90 -12.94
CA HIS A 369 22.30 -75.32 -12.57
C HIS A 369 22.11 -76.20 -13.83
N PRO A 370 22.95 -77.25 -14.03
CA PRO A 370 22.95 -78.03 -15.27
C PRO A 370 21.59 -78.67 -15.62
N ASP A 371 20.81 -79.05 -14.60
CA ASP A 371 19.50 -79.68 -14.80
C ASP A 371 18.41 -78.71 -15.29
N VAL A 372 18.59 -77.39 -15.18
CA VAL A 372 17.60 -76.38 -15.62
C VAL A 372 17.39 -76.46 -17.14
N ALA A 373 18.46 -76.72 -17.90
CA ALA A 373 18.36 -76.89 -19.36
C ALA A 373 17.62 -78.19 -19.72
N GLY A 374 17.87 -79.27 -18.98
CA GLY A 374 17.18 -80.55 -19.15
C GLY A 374 15.69 -80.45 -18.86
N LEU A 375 15.32 -79.85 -17.72
CA LEU A 375 13.93 -79.64 -17.31
C LEU A 375 13.18 -78.69 -18.26
N LEU A 376 13.81 -77.63 -18.75
CA LEU A 376 13.21 -76.78 -19.79
C LEU A 376 12.96 -77.56 -21.08
N GLY A 377 13.88 -78.45 -21.47
CA GLY A 377 13.71 -79.33 -22.63
C GLY A 377 12.54 -80.32 -22.45
N GLU A 378 12.39 -80.89 -21.27
CA GLU A 378 11.31 -81.82 -20.93
C GLU A 378 9.94 -81.14 -20.87
N ILE A 379 9.86 -79.97 -20.23
CA ILE A 379 8.64 -79.15 -20.20
C ILE A 379 8.26 -78.72 -21.62
N ASN A 380 9.21 -78.31 -22.46
CA ASN A 380 8.92 -77.95 -23.85
C ASN A 380 8.37 -79.14 -24.65
N ARG A 381 8.94 -80.35 -24.48
CA ARG A 381 8.40 -81.56 -25.14
C ARG A 381 6.99 -81.88 -24.67
N GLN A 382 6.71 -81.80 -23.38
CA GLN A 382 5.36 -82.04 -22.85
C GLN A 382 4.36 -80.99 -23.35
N LEU A 383 4.75 -79.73 -23.42
CA LEU A 383 3.93 -78.66 -24.01
C LEU A 383 3.69 -78.89 -25.51
N GLU A 384 4.67 -79.39 -26.25
CA GLU A 384 4.53 -79.74 -27.67
C GLU A 384 3.53 -80.89 -27.88
N THR A 385 3.59 -81.93 -27.03
CA THR A 385 2.63 -83.05 -27.05
C THR A 385 1.21 -82.56 -26.76
N LEU A 386 1.04 -81.71 -25.75
CA LEU A 386 -0.27 -81.13 -25.40
C LEU A 386 -0.81 -80.18 -26.48
N ARG A 387 0.05 -79.64 -27.35
CA ARG A 387 -0.32 -78.71 -28.44
C ARG A 387 -1.06 -79.40 -29.59
N GLY A 388 -0.86 -80.71 -29.78
CA GLY A 388 -1.55 -81.50 -30.82
C GLY A 388 -2.98 -81.89 -30.43
N ASP A 389 -3.23 -82.08 -29.13
CA ASP A 389 -4.46 -82.70 -28.62
C ASP A 389 -5.43 -81.71 -27.95
N LEU A 390 -5.02 -80.46 -27.74
CA LEU A 390 -5.86 -79.41 -27.13
C LEU A 390 -6.31 -78.37 -28.17
N PRO A 391 -7.55 -77.85 -28.06
CA PRO A 391 -8.00 -76.75 -28.90
C PRO A 391 -7.07 -75.53 -28.72
N ALA A 392 -6.69 -74.90 -29.83
CA ALA A 392 -5.82 -73.73 -29.83
C ALA A 392 -6.41 -72.64 -28.92
N PRO A 393 -5.58 -71.98 -28.07
CA PRO A 393 -6.07 -70.88 -27.26
C PRO A 393 -6.67 -69.82 -28.18
N ALA A 394 -7.85 -69.32 -27.83
CA ALA A 394 -8.50 -68.24 -28.57
C ALA A 394 -7.50 -67.09 -28.72
N ALA A 395 -7.15 -66.75 -29.97
CA ALA A 395 -6.20 -65.70 -30.28
C ALA A 395 -6.73 -64.37 -29.74
N GLY A 396 -6.21 -63.93 -28.61
CA GLY A 396 -6.66 -62.73 -27.94
C GLY A 396 -5.70 -62.33 -26.83
N GLU A 397 -4.58 -61.71 -27.23
CA GLU A 397 -3.69 -60.81 -26.48
C GLU A 397 -2.29 -60.86 -27.11
N GLY A 398 -2.18 -60.40 -28.36
CA GLY A 398 -0.89 -60.12 -28.97
C GLY A 398 -0.25 -58.91 -28.28
N ASP A 399 0.86 -59.15 -27.58
CA ASP A 399 2.00 -58.26 -27.32
C ASP A 399 1.75 -56.76 -27.02
N VAL A 400 0.64 -56.43 -26.34
CA VAL A 400 0.36 -55.06 -25.86
C VAL A 400 1.50 -54.53 -24.98
N SER A 401 2.12 -55.42 -24.21
CA SER A 401 3.24 -55.07 -23.34
C SER A 401 4.48 -54.61 -24.10
N ALA A 402 4.74 -55.15 -25.30
CA ALA A 402 5.88 -54.74 -26.13
C ALA A 402 5.67 -53.32 -26.69
N TYR A 403 4.45 -52.99 -27.13
CA TYR A 403 4.13 -51.65 -27.64
C TYR A 403 4.15 -50.58 -26.53
N VAL A 404 3.63 -50.88 -25.33
CA VAL A 404 3.72 -49.96 -24.18
C VAL A 404 5.18 -49.70 -23.79
N ALA A 405 6.01 -50.75 -23.77
CA ALA A 405 7.44 -50.61 -23.50
C ALA A 405 8.17 -49.79 -24.59
N ALA A 406 7.81 -49.96 -25.86
CA ALA A 406 8.40 -49.19 -26.96
C ALA A 406 8.00 -47.70 -26.89
N ILE A 407 6.74 -47.39 -26.56
CA ILE A 407 6.25 -46.01 -26.31
C ILE A 407 7.05 -45.38 -25.15
N GLY A 408 7.16 -46.06 -24.01
CA GLY A 408 7.87 -45.54 -22.83
C GLY A 408 9.36 -45.27 -23.08
N ASN A 409 9.99 -46.03 -23.99
CA ASN A 409 11.41 -45.92 -24.31
C ASN A 409 11.74 -44.95 -25.45
N ALA A 410 10.75 -44.38 -26.13
CA ALA A 410 10.98 -43.39 -27.19
C ALA A 410 11.71 -42.16 -26.61
N ARG A 411 12.84 -41.78 -27.24
CA ARG A 411 13.73 -40.70 -26.77
C ARG A 411 13.51 -39.37 -27.49
N THR A 412 12.83 -39.38 -28.64
CA THR A 412 12.55 -38.22 -29.47
C THR A 412 11.06 -38.19 -29.82
N ALA A 413 10.51 -36.99 -30.02
CA ALA A 413 9.12 -36.83 -30.44
C ALA A 413 8.88 -37.47 -31.82
N GLU A 414 9.83 -37.33 -32.74
CA GLU A 414 9.78 -37.91 -34.09
C GLU A 414 9.73 -39.45 -34.07
N GLY A 415 10.55 -40.09 -33.22
CA GLY A 415 10.56 -41.55 -33.08
C GLY A 415 9.30 -42.10 -32.40
N LEU A 416 8.69 -41.31 -31.50
CA LEU A 416 7.39 -41.65 -30.91
C LEU A 416 6.26 -41.56 -31.95
N ASP A 417 6.25 -40.52 -32.77
CA ASP A 417 5.25 -40.30 -33.82
C ASP A 417 5.35 -41.35 -34.95
N GLU A 418 6.54 -41.87 -35.24
CA GLU A 418 6.73 -42.97 -36.20
C GLU A 418 6.24 -44.32 -35.65
N LEU A 419 6.51 -44.60 -34.37
CA LEU A 419 6.00 -45.78 -33.68
C LEU A 419 4.47 -45.79 -33.62
N PHE A 420 3.86 -44.64 -33.32
CA PHE A 420 2.41 -44.54 -33.22
C PHE A 420 1.72 -44.74 -34.59
N ARG A 421 2.29 -44.21 -35.67
CA ARG A 421 1.84 -44.50 -37.04
C ARG A 421 1.95 -45.97 -37.45
N HIS A 422 2.83 -46.74 -36.81
CA HIS A 422 2.92 -48.19 -37.02
C HIS A 422 1.82 -48.94 -36.24
N ILE A 423 1.48 -48.47 -35.04
CA ILE A 423 0.39 -49.00 -34.20
C ILE A 423 -0.97 -48.74 -34.87
N GLU A 424 -1.22 -47.53 -35.37
CA GLU A 424 -2.46 -47.18 -36.09
C GLU A 424 -2.65 -48.06 -37.34
N ARG A 425 -1.60 -48.22 -38.17
CA ARG A 425 -1.63 -49.13 -39.32
C ARG A 425 -1.92 -50.57 -38.91
N SER A 426 -1.37 -51.03 -37.79
CA SER A 426 -1.63 -52.38 -37.27
C SER A 426 -3.07 -52.54 -36.76
N ALA A 427 -3.68 -51.47 -36.24
CA ALA A 427 -5.10 -51.44 -35.89
C ALA A 427 -6.01 -51.43 -37.13
N GLU A 428 -5.63 -50.75 -38.22
CA GLU A 428 -6.34 -50.80 -39.50
C GLU A 428 -6.42 -52.23 -40.07
N TYR A 429 -5.35 -53.02 -39.91
CA TYR A 429 -5.33 -54.44 -40.28
C TYR A 429 -6.01 -55.36 -39.25
N LYS A 430 -6.69 -54.81 -38.24
CA LYS A 430 -7.37 -55.54 -37.14
C LYS A 430 -6.46 -56.48 -36.35
N ILE A 431 -5.15 -56.24 -36.36
CA ILE A 431 -4.18 -56.98 -35.55
C ILE A 431 -4.26 -56.54 -34.09
N ILE A 432 -4.59 -55.25 -33.86
CA ILE A 432 -4.77 -54.65 -32.54
C ILE A 432 -6.26 -54.37 -32.33
N GLY A 433 -6.82 -54.89 -31.23
CA GLY A 433 -8.21 -54.65 -30.85
C GLY A 433 -8.46 -53.20 -30.37
N PRO A 434 -9.71 -52.70 -30.46
CA PRO A 434 -10.04 -51.31 -30.13
C PRO A 434 -9.75 -50.92 -28.67
N HIS A 435 -9.93 -51.85 -27.72
CA HIS A 435 -9.57 -51.60 -26.31
C HIS A 435 -8.06 -51.52 -26.07
N THR A 436 -7.28 -52.20 -26.91
CA THR A 436 -5.81 -52.16 -26.84
C THR A 436 -5.29 -50.85 -27.42
N LEU A 437 -5.91 -50.36 -28.49
CA LEU A 437 -5.58 -49.08 -29.11
C LEU A 437 -5.78 -47.91 -28.14
N ASP A 438 -6.92 -47.84 -27.43
CA ASP A 438 -7.21 -46.78 -26.42
C ASP A 438 -6.17 -46.77 -25.27
N ARG A 439 -5.63 -47.93 -24.89
CA ARG A 439 -4.54 -48.02 -23.89
C ARG A 439 -3.21 -47.52 -24.44
N LEU A 440 -2.92 -47.77 -25.71
CA LEU A 440 -1.70 -47.30 -26.38
C LEU A 440 -1.76 -45.79 -26.68
N GLU A 441 -2.94 -45.26 -27.04
CA GLU A 441 -3.22 -43.82 -27.19
C GLU A 441 -2.91 -43.06 -25.90
N LYS A 442 -3.41 -43.52 -24.75
CA LYS A 442 -3.11 -42.90 -23.45
C LYS A 442 -1.62 -42.90 -23.12
N ALA A 443 -0.92 -44.01 -23.35
CA ALA A 443 0.53 -44.08 -23.14
C ALA A 443 1.30 -43.14 -24.08
N TYR A 444 0.84 -42.98 -25.32
CA TYR A 444 1.38 -42.03 -26.29
C TYR A 444 1.18 -40.58 -25.83
N GLU A 445 -0.02 -40.21 -25.37
CA GLU A 445 -0.31 -38.85 -24.86
C GLU A 445 0.58 -38.48 -23.66
N GLU A 446 0.70 -39.37 -22.68
CA GLU A 446 1.56 -39.18 -21.50
C GLU A 446 3.05 -39.00 -21.89
N ARG A 447 3.52 -39.80 -22.86
CA ARG A 447 4.91 -39.71 -23.34
C ARG A 447 5.16 -38.47 -24.18
N THR A 448 4.18 -38.05 -24.97
CA THR A 448 4.25 -36.84 -25.79
C THR A 448 4.33 -35.59 -24.90
N GLY A 449 3.54 -35.55 -23.82
CA GLY A 449 3.62 -34.50 -22.80
C GLY A 449 5.01 -34.40 -22.16
N THR A 450 5.66 -35.53 -21.87
CA THR A 450 7.00 -35.55 -21.27
C THR A 450 8.14 -35.23 -22.24
N LEU A 451 8.01 -35.58 -23.53
CA LEU A 451 9.01 -35.27 -24.56
C LEU A 451 8.89 -33.84 -25.13
N ARG A 452 7.67 -33.27 -25.14
CA ARG A 452 7.41 -31.91 -25.64
C ARG A 452 7.36 -30.83 -24.54
N ALA A 453 7.37 -31.21 -23.27
CA ALA A 453 7.60 -30.26 -22.18
C ALA A 453 9.02 -29.67 -22.27
N PRO A 454 9.19 -28.33 -22.22
CA PRO A 454 10.51 -27.71 -22.22
C PRO A 454 11.27 -28.16 -20.96
N ARG A 455 12.37 -28.88 -21.16
CA ARG A 455 13.26 -29.33 -20.07
C ARG A 455 13.84 -28.10 -19.36
N HIS A 456 13.31 -27.79 -18.17
CA HIS A 456 13.93 -26.87 -17.24
C HIS A 456 15.28 -27.45 -16.77
N ARG A 457 16.38 -27.00 -17.36
CA ARG A 457 17.69 -27.01 -16.68
C ARG A 457 17.68 -25.86 -15.67
N GLY A 458 18.18 -26.15 -14.48
CA GLY A 458 18.15 -25.27 -13.31
C GLY A 458 18.61 -23.85 -13.58
N ALA A 459 18.08 -22.95 -12.76
CA ALA A 459 18.39 -21.52 -12.75
C ALA A 459 19.91 -21.29 -12.89
N PRO A 460 20.34 -20.44 -13.85
CA PRO A 460 21.75 -20.11 -13.98
C PRO A 460 22.20 -19.21 -12.80
N PRO A 461 23.47 -19.29 -12.39
CA PRO A 461 24.02 -18.40 -11.37
C PRO A 461 23.87 -16.94 -11.78
N ALA A 462 23.64 -16.05 -10.81
CA ALA A 462 23.33 -14.63 -11.01
C ALA A 462 24.33 -13.89 -11.94
N GLU A 463 25.58 -14.34 -12.04
CA GLU A 463 26.58 -13.80 -12.96
C GLU A 463 26.30 -14.07 -14.45
N ALA A 464 25.67 -15.20 -14.79
CA ALA A 464 25.31 -15.51 -16.17
C ALA A 464 24.12 -14.66 -16.66
N VAL A 465 23.21 -14.28 -15.75
CA VAL A 465 22.11 -13.34 -16.04
C VAL A 465 22.67 -11.95 -16.30
N ALA A 466 23.63 -11.48 -15.49
CA ALA A 466 24.29 -10.19 -15.71
C ALA A 466 25.03 -10.13 -17.07
N LYS A 467 25.66 -11.22 -17.48
CA LYS A 467 26.38 -11.31 -18.76
C LYS A 467 25.44 -11.43 -19.97
N ALA A 468 24.28 -12.08 -19.82
CA ALA A 468 23.26 -12.16 -20.85
C ALA A 468 22.47 -10.85 -21.02
N VAL A 469 22.23 -10.10 -19.95
CA VAL A 469 21.61 -8.77 -19.99
C VAL A 469 22.50 -7.76 -20.71
N ALA A 470 23.83 -7.90 -20.62
CA ALA A 470 24.78 -7.08 -21.37
C ALA A 470 24.90 -7.44 -22.86
N ALA A 471 24.40 -8.61 -23.28
CA ALA A 471 24.46 -9.10 -24.67
C ALA A 471 23.10 -9.13 -25.38
N ALA A 472 22.01 -8.72 -24.70
CA ALA A 472 20.67 -8.69 -25.26
C ALA A 472 20.49 -7.48 -26.21
N PRO A 473 19.76 -7.62 -27.33
CA PRO A 473 19.35 -6.48 -28.15
C PRO A 473 18.64 -5.45 -27.29
N ALA A 474 18.78 -4.16 -27.63
CA ALA A 474 18.29 -3.07 -26.81
C ALA A 474 16.80 -3.31 -26.46
N PRO A 475 16.33 -2.99 -25.23
CA PRO A 475 14.94 -3.23 -24.78
C PRO A 475 13.85 -2.82 -25.79
N ARG A 476 14.15 -1.78 -26.58
CA ARG A 476 13.35 -1.28 -27.69
C ARG A 476 13.22 -2.27 -28.85
N GLU A 477 14.31 -2.91 -29.28
CA GLU A 477 14.33 -3.82 -30.43
C GLU A 477 13.61 -5.13 -30.10
N SER A 478 13.78 -5.63 -28.87
CA SER A 478 13.05 -6.81 -28.38
C SER A 478 11.55 -6.54 -28.31
N PHE A 479 11.13 -5.41 -27.74
CA PHE A 479 9.72 -5.03 -27.66
C PHE A 479 9.06 -4.97 -29.04
N LEU A 480 9.69 -4.29 -29.99
CA LEU A 480 9.20 -4.20 -31.37
C LEU A 480 9.18 -5.56 -32.06
N ALA A 481 10.22 -6.37 -31.89
CA ALA A 481 10.29 -7.69 -32.50
C ALA A 481 9.20 -8.64 -31.98
N HIS A 482 8.84 -8.60 -30.69
CA HIS A 482 7.75 -9.42 -30.16
C HIS A 482 6.37 -8.99 -30.68
N PHE A 483 6.14 -7.67 -30.80
CA PHE A 483 4.94 -7.13 -31.41
C PHE A 483 4.83 -7.48 -32.91
N ASP A 484 5.91 -7.27 -33.67
CA ASP A 484 5.95 -7.55 -35.12
C ASP A 484 5.79 -9.06 -35.42
N ARG A 485 6.24 -9.94 -34.52
CA ARG A 485 6.13 -11.41 -34.66
C ARG A 485 4.81 -11.99 -34.14
N GLY A 486 3.99 -11.19 -33.46
CA GLY A 486 2.73 -11.66 -32.87
C GLY A 486 2.92 -12.69 -31.76
N GLU A 487 4.04 -12.63 -31.03
CA GLU A 487 4.32 -13.51 -29.90
C GLU A 487 3.51 -13.06 -28.65
N PRO A 488 3.12 -13.98 -27.76
CA PRO A 488 2.43 -13.60 -26.52
C PRO A 488 3.32 -12.72 -25.66
N VAL A 489 2.80 -11.57 -25.25
CA VAL A 489 3.48 -10.60 -24.37
C VAL A 489 2.52 -10.05 -23.33
N PHE A 490 3.05 -9.74 -22.14
CA PHE A 490 2.36 -8.94 -21.14
C PHE A 490 2.83 -7.49 -21.25
N VAL A 491 1.91 -6.54 -21.40
CA VAL A 491 2.26 -5.12 -21.48
C VAL A 491 1.48 -4.34 -20.45
N LEU A 492 2.21 -3.70 -19.53
CA LEU A 492 1.66 -2.84 -18.50
C LEU A 492 1.97 -1.40 -18.86
N VAL A 493 0.93 -0.56 -18.90
CA VAL A 493 1.04 0.83 -19.31
C VAL A 493 0.63 1.70 -18.14
N ASP A 494 1.52 2.62 -17.76
CA ASP A 494 1.16 3.72 -16.89
C ASP A 494 0.38 4.76 -17.70
N GLY A 495 -0.95 4.67 -17.60
CA GLY A 495 -1.87 5.50 -18.36
C GLY A 495 -1.83 6.97 -17.94
N HIS A 496 -1.50 7.30 -16.69
CA HIS A 496 -1.40 8.69 -16.27
C HIS A 496 -0.16 9.35 -16.88
N ASN A 497 0.98 8.66 -16.82
CA ASN A 497 2.23 9.11 -17.43
C ASN A 497 2.11 9.20 -18.96
N ALA A 498 1.48 8.21 -19.61
CA ALA A 498 1.23 8.23 -21.05
C ALA A 498 0.35 9.42 -21.50
N LEU A 499 -0.73 9.71 -20.76
CA LEU A 499 -1.64 10.81 -21.10
C LEU A 499 -1.01 12.19 -20.94
N HIS A 500 -0.13 12.38 -19.95
CA HIS A 500 0.51 13.66 -19.68
C HIS A 500 1.77 13.91 -20.53
N ASN A 501 2.51 12.86 -20.90
CA ASN A 501 3.81 13.01 -21.56
C ASN A 501 3.78 12.75 -23.07
N MET A 502 2.72 12.15 -23.63
CA MET A 502 2.58 12.03 -25.09
C MET A 502 1.91 13.28 -25.66
N ALA A 503 2.57 13.94 -26.62
CA ALA A 503 2.12 15.22 -27.18
C ALA A 503 0.71 15.13 -27.78
N ARG A 504 0.34 13.96 -28.28
CA ARG A 504 -0.97 13.68 -28.89
C ARG A 504 -2.15 13.72 -27.91
N PHE A 505 -1.96 13.32 -26.66
CA PHE A 505 -3.05 13.23 -25.68
C PHE A 505 -3.09 14.46 -24.76
N GLY A 506 -1.99 15.20 -24.64
CA GLY A 506 -1.90 16.41 -23.83
C GLY A 506 -2.97 17.45 -24.17
N ALA A 507 -3.28 17.66 -25.46
CA ALA A 507 -4.30 18.63 -25.89
C ALA A 507 -5.71 18.27 -25.40
N GLU A 508 -6.08 16.99 -25.37
CA GLU A 508 -7.40 16.51 -24.92
C GLU A 508 -7.52 16.48 -23.38
N VAL A 509 -6.42 16.19 -22.69
CA VAL A 509 -6.32 16.22 -21.22
C VAL A 509 -6.41 17.67 -20.70
N HIS A 510 -5.69 18.61 -21.33
CA HIS A 510 -5.75 20.03 -20.99
C HIS A 510 -7.05 20.72 -21.42
N GLY A 511 -7.77 20.16 -22.40
CA GLY A 511 -9.10 20.61 -22.83
C GLY A 511 -10.26 20.17 -21.93
N GLY A 512 -9.99 19.53 -20.79
CA GLY A 512 -11.02 19.16 -19.81
C GLY A 512 -11.83 17.90 -20.14
N LYS A 513 -11.36 17.05 -21.07
CA LYS A 513 -12.03 15.79 -21.46
C LYS A 513 -11.14 14.57 -21.22
N PRO A 514 -10.76 14.27 -19.96
CA PRO A 514 -9.86 13.15 -19.64
C PRO A 514 -10.41 11.78 -20.04
N ALA A 515 -11.74 11.61 -20.10
CA ALA A 515 -12.36 10.37 -20.57
C ALA A 515 -12.08 10.09 -22.06
N ALA A 516 -12.13 11.13 -22.91
CA ALA A 516 -11.88 11.00 -24.34
C ALA A 516 -10.42 10.61 -24.63
N ALA A 517 -9.48 11.18 -23.87
CA ALA A 517 -8.06 10.87 -23.99
C ALA A 517 -7.74 9.43 -23.57
N ARG A 518 -8.39 8.92 -22.50
CA ARG A 518 -8.28 7.51 -22.07
C ARG A 518 -8.75 6.54 -23.14
N GLU A 519 -9.91 6.83 -23.74
CA GLU A 519 -10.42 6.02 -24.86
C GLU A 519 -9.51 6.11 -26.08
N ALA A 520 -8.96 7.28 -26.39
CA ALA A 520 -8.03 7.45 -27.49
C ALA A 520 -6.76 6.61 -27.30
N LEU A 521 -6.23 6.53 -26.07
CA LEU A 521 -5.10 5.66 -25.72
C LEU A 521 -5.46 4.18 -25.91
N ALA A 522 -6.63 3.74 -25.42
CA ALA A 522 -7.09 2.36 -25.61
C ALA A 522 -7.27 2.01 -27.10
N ARG A 523 -7.83 2.93 -27.90
CA ARG A 523 -7.96 2.79 -29.35
C ARG A 523 -6.61 2.70 -30.05
N CYS A 524 -5.57 3.40 -29.58
CA CYS A 524 -4.22 3.26 -30.13
C CYS A 524 -3.67 1.85 -29.90
N PHE A 525 -3.79 1.30 -28.69
CA PHE A 525 -3.35 -0.08 -28.42
C PHE A 525 -4.16 -1.12 -29.18
N GLN A 526 -5.44 -0.86 -29.44
CA GLN A 526 -6.27 -1.74 -30.27
C GLN A 526 -5.77 -1.81 -31.72
N ARG A 527 -5.27 -0.70 -32.27
CA ARG A 527 -4.71 -0.68 -33.64
C ARG A 527 -3.36 -1.38 -33.71
N LEU A 528 -2.51 -1.12 -32.71
CA LEU A 528 -1.19 -1.74 -32.60
C LEU A 528 -1.23 -3.27 -32.38
N VAL A 529 -2.37 -3.81 -31.97
CA VAL A 529 -2.53 -5.25 -31.73
C VAL A 529 -3.74 -5.80 -32.49
N PRO A 530 -3.60 -6.02 -33.81
CA PRO A 530 -4.57 -6.81 -34.54
C PRO A 530 -4.45 -8.27 -34.10
N GLU A 531 -5.48 -8.78 -33.42
CA GLU A 531 -5.66 -10.21 -33.09
C GLU A 531 -4.40 -10.95 -32.60
N ALA A 532 -3.67 -10.39 -31.63
CA ALA A 532 -2.54 -11.11 -31.02
C ALA A 532 -2.99 -12.45 -30.43
N LYS A 533 -2.28 -13.51 -30.80
CA LYS A 533 -2.41 -14.81 -30.17
C LYS A 533 -1.85 -14.71 -28.74
N SER A 534 -2.74 -14.77 -27.75
CA SER A 534 -2.45 -15.03 -26.32
C SER A 534 -1.67 -14.00 -25.49
N GLY A 535 -1.61 -12.72 -25.88
CA GLY A 535 -1.07 -11.63 -25.01
C GLY A 535 -2.13 -10.88 -24.19
N GLU A 536 -1.71 -10.14 -23.16
CA GLU A 536 -2.57 -9.25 -22.37
C GLU A 536 -1.92 -7.85 -22.19
N ILE A 537 -2.70 -6.80 -22.44
CA ILE A 537 -2.34 -5.39 -22.25
C ILE A 537 -3.21 -4.81 -21.15
N ARG A 538 -2.56 -4.25 -20.12
CA ARG A 538 -3.24 -3.57 -19.01
C ARG A 538 -2.80 -2.12 -18.91
N ILE A 539 -3.77 -1.22 -18.97
CA ILE A 539 -3.54 0.22 -18.88
C ILE A 539 -4.04 0.69 -17.51
N TYR A 540 -3.14 1.15 -16.65
CA TYR A 540 -3.45 1.59 -15.30
C TYR A 540 -3.68 3.11 -15.25
N PHE A 541 -4.81 3.52 -14.69
CA PHE A 541 -5.15 4.92 -14.46
C PHE A 541 -5.32 5.20 -12.98
N ASP A 542 -4.82 6.35 -12.55
CA ASP A 542 -5.04 6.82 -11.19
C ASP A 542 -6.47 7.38 -11.04
N SER A 543 -7.26 6.74 -10.18
CA SER A 543 -8.67 7.11 -9.94
C SER A 543 -9.05 6.80 -8.49
N PRO A 544 -9.89 7.64 -7.85
CA PRO A 544 -10.35 7.40 -6.48
C PRO A 544 -11.26 6.16 -6.35
N GLN A 545 -12.02 5.83 -7.39
CA GLN A 545 -12.87 4.64 -7.42
C GLN A 545 -12.19 3.52 -8.22
N PRO A 546 -12.07 2.31 -7.66
CA PRO A 546 -11.57 1.16 -8.39
C PRO A 546 -12.57 0.74 -9.45
N ASN A 547 -12.08 0.44 -10.64
CA ASN A 547 -12.90 -0.04 -11.75
C ASN A 547 -11.99 -0.83 -12.70
N ASP A 548 -12.47 -1.97 -13.23
CA ASP A 548 -11.76 -2.75 -14.23
C ASP A 548 -12.69 -2.88 -15.44
N VAL A 549 -12.27 -2.28 -16.56
CA VAL A 549 -13.05 -2.24 -17.79
C VAL A 549 -12.30 -3.02 -18.86
N ALA A 550 -12.81 -4.21 -19.20
CA ALA A 550 -12.32 -4.96 -20.34
C ALA A 550 -12.74 -4.24 -21.64
N TYR A 551 -11.76 -3.72 -22.37
CA TYR A 551 -12.00 -3.04 -23.65
C TYR A 551 -12.18 -4.05 -24.79
N ASN A 552 -11.40 -5.13 -24.75
CA ASN A 552 -11.56 -6.32 -25.59
C ASN A 552 -10.92 -7.55 -24.89
N LYS A 553 -10.75 -8.67 -25.61
CA LYS A 553 -10.15 -9.91 -25.05
C LYS A 553 -8.68 -9.76 -24.63
N VAL A 554 -7.98 -8.75 -25.12
CA VAL A 554 -6.54 -8.51 -24.93
C VAL A 554 -6.26 -7.29 -24.06
N ILE A 555 -7.10 -6.25 -24.14
CA ILE A 555 -6.89 -4.94 -23.51
C ILE A 555 -7.85 -4.73 -22.34
N ARG A 556 -7.28 -4.41 -21.17
CA ARG A 556 -8.02 -3.98 -19.97
C ARG A 556 -7.59 -2.59 -19.51
N LEU A 557 -8.57 -1.77 -19.14
CA LEU A 557 -8.36 -0.50 -18.45
C LEU A 557 -8.63 -0.69 -16.96
N ILE A 558 -7.61 -0.45 -16.14
CA ILE A 558 -7.66 -0.66 -14.69
C ILE A 558 -7.54 0.68 -13.99
N TYR A 559 -8.54 1.02 -13.19
CA TYR A 559 -8.57 2.19 -12.33
C TYR A 559 -8.15 1.76 -10.92
N SER A 560 -7.07 2.34 -10.40
CA SER A 560 -6.37 1.87 -9.20
C SER A 560 -7.26 1.80 -7.94
N GLY A 561 -8.10 2.82 -7.73
CA GLY A 561 -8.96 2.97 -6.55
C GLY A 561 -8.20 3.27 -5.26
N GLY A 562 -8.86 3.93 -4.29
CA GLY A 562 -8.33 4.14 -2.93
C GLY A 562 -7.78 5.54 -2.63
N LYS A 563 -7.20 5.71 -1.43
CA LYS A 563 -6.62 6.98 -0.94
C LYS A 563 -5.08 6.92 -0.99
N GLY A 564 -4.41 7.99 -1.46
CA GLY A 564 -2.94 8.09 -1.57
C GLY A 564 -2.46 8.56 -2.96
N ALA A 565 -1.21 9.06 -3.04
CA ALA A 565 -0.52 9.29 -4.31
C ALA A 565 0.06 7.96 -4.85
N ASN A 566 0.35 7.87 -6.15
CA ASN A 566 1.06 6.75 -6.78
C ASN A 566 0.34 5.38 -6.67
N ARG A 567 -1.00 5.35 -6.71
CA ARG A 567 -1.76 4.09 -6.53
C ARG A 567 -1.70 3.19 -7.77
N ALA A 568 -1.59 3.78 -8.95
CA ALA A 568 -1.40 3.04 -10.19
C ALA A 568 -0.07 2.26 -10.15
N ASP A 569 0.98 2.89 -9.63
CA ASP A 569 2.34 2.34 -9.56
C ASP A 569 2.39 1.10 -8.68
N HIS A 570 1.81 1.18 -7.47
CA HIS A 570 1.68 0.02 -6.58
C HIS A 570 0.91 -1.13 -7.24
N ARG A 571 -0.18 -0.84 -7.98
CA ARG A 571 -0.96 -1.86 -8.69
C ARG A 571 -0.17 -2.53 -9.82
N ILE A 572 0.63 -1.75 -10.56
CA ILE A 572 1.52 -2.27 -11.60
C ILE A 572 2.54 -3.21 -10.98
N ILE A 573 3.21 -2.80 -9.90
CA ILE A 573 4.24 -3.61 -9.23
C ILE A 573 3.65 -4.89 -8.61
N SER A 574 2.51 -4.80 -7.91
CA SER A 574 1.84 -5.98 -7.35
C SER A 574 1.44 -6.98 -8.44
N TYR A 575 0.98 -6.48 -9.59
CA TYR A 575 0.65 -7.36 -10.70
C TYR A 575 1.91 -8.01 -11.32
N LEU A 576 3.01 -7.28 -11.45
CA LEU A 576 4.29 -7.85 -11.90
C LEU A 576 4.77 -9.00 -11.00
N GLN A 577 4.66 -8.82 -9.69
CA GLN A 577 5.01 -9.86 -8.72
C GLN A 577 4.12 -11.11 -8.86
N HIS A 578 2.83 -10.91 -9.13
CA HIS A 578 1.89 -11.99 -9.38
C HIS A 578 2.19 -12.73 -10.69
N VAL A 579 2.38 -12.01 -11.80
CA VAL A 579 2.73 -12.62 -13.10
C VAL A 579 4.03 -13.41 -13.02
N LYS A 580 5.03 -12.90 -12.27
CA LYS A 580 6.28 -13.63 -12.01
C LYS A 580 6.06 -14.95 -11.27
N SER A 581 5.08 -15.01 -10.38
CA SER A 581 4.75 -16.23 -9.62
C SER A 581 4.02 -17.28 -10.46
N GLU A 582 3.26 -16.87 -11.48
CA GLU A 582 2.41 -17.75 -12.29
C GLU A 582 2.99 -18.10 -13.68
N SER A 583 3.86 -17.27 -14.25
CA SER A 583 4.32 -17.43 -15.64
C SER A 583 5.72 -16.84 -15.87
N SER A 584 6.73 -17.72 -15.93
CA SER A 584 8.14 -17.36 -16.16
C SER A 584 8.52 -17.22 -17.66
N ALA A 585 7.66 -17.66 -18.58
CA ALA A 585 8.00 -17.78 -20.01
C ALA A 585 7.53 -16.63 -20.90
N VAL A 586 6.54 -15.84 -20.48
CA VAL A 586 5.98 -14.75 -21.29
C VAL A 586 6.68 -13.43 -20.95
N PRO A 587 7.31 -12.73 -21.91
CA PRO A 587 8.01 -11.49 -21.62
C PRO A 587 7.03 -10.41 -21.17
N CYS A 588 7.38 -9.72 -20.07
CA CYS A 588 6.59 -8.64 -19.50
C CYS A 588 7.27 -7.29 -19.71
N TYR A 589 6.52 -6.35 -20.29
CA TYR A 589 6.95 -5.00 -20.60
C TYR A 589 6.20 -3.99 -19.75
N VAL A 590 6.93 -3.01 -19.21
CA VAL A 590 6.33 -1.85 -18.51
C VAL A 590 6.64 -0.60 -19.31
N ILE A 591 5.61 0.11 -19.73
CA ILE A 591 5.71 1.38 -20.44
C ILE A 591 5.48 2.51 -19.46
N SER A 592 6.57 3.19 -19.08
CA SER A 592 6.54 4.41 -18.26
C SER A 592 7.85 5.17 -18.42
N ASN A 593 7.79 6.50 -18.30
CA ASN A 593 8.98 7.36 -18.19
C ASN A 593 9.34 7.68 -16.72
N ASP A 594 8.55 7.19 -15.76
CA ASP A 594 8.83 7.37 -14.34
C ASP A 594 10.05 6.52 -13.92
N GLN A 595 11.04 7.16 -13.30
CA GLN A 595 12.27 6.50 -12.88
C GLN A 595 12.07 5.55 -11.70
N GLU A 596 11.11 5.83 -10.80
CA GLU A 596 10.80 4.98 -9.66
C GLU A 596 10.12 3.69 -10.13
N ILE A 597 9.05 3.81 -10.93
CA ILE A 597 8.37 2.66 -11.54
C ILE A 597 9.34 1.85 -12.40
N ALA A 598 10.20 2.51 -13.18
CA ALA A 598 11.20 1.83 -14.00
C ALA A 598 12.18 1.00 -13.16
N ARG A 599 12.62 1.52 -12.01
CA ARG A 599 13.53 0.81 -11.11
C ARG A 599 12.84 -0.41 -10.50
N ASP A 600 11.61 -0.25 -10.03
CA ASP A 600 10.87 -1.32 -9.36
C ASP A 600 10.44 -2.41 -10.35
N ALA A 601 10.01 -2.04 -11.55
CA ALA A 601 9.69 -2.96 -12.64
C ALA A 601 10.91 -3.80 -13.06
N ARG A 602 12.09 -3.19 -13.17
CA ARG A 602 13.34 -3.94 -13.46
C ARG A 602 13.69 -4.91 -12.34
N THR A 603 13.50 -4.51 -11.09
CA THR A 603 13.72 -5.38 -9.92
C THR A 603 12.75 -6.56 -9.91
N ALA A 604 11.52 -6.36 -10.38
CA ALA A 604 10.54 -7.41 -10.56
C ALA A 604 10.88 -8.36 -11.74
N GLY A 605 11.77 -7.97 -12.65
CA GLY A 605 12.18 -8.76 -13.82
C GLY A 605 11.46 -8.39 -15.12
N ALA A 606 10.76 -7.26 -15.15
CA ALA A 606 10.14 -6.74 -16.37
C ALA A 606 11.10 -5.86 -17.18
N VAL A 607 10.86 -5.80 -18.49
CA VAL A 607 11.60 -4.94 -19.41
C VAL A 607 10.91 -3.59 -19.49
N VAL A 608 11.62 -2.52 -19.10
CA VAL A 608 11.06 -1.16 -19.13
C VAL A 608 11.27 -0.52 -20.49
N VAL A 609 10.20 0.03 -21.05
CA VAL A 609 10.15 0.70 -22.34
C VAL A 609 9.73 2.15 -22.13
N SER A 610 10.43 3.10 -22.75
CA SER A 610 10.09 4.52 -22.66
C SER A 610 8.86 4.87 -23.52
N LEU A 611 8.16 5.94 -23.14
CA LEU A 611 6.99 6.43 -23.89
C LEU A 611 7.34 6.88 -25.31
N GLU A 612 8.58 7.29 -25.58
CA GLU A 612 9.04 7.64 -26.92
C GLU A 612 8.94 6.46 -27.90
N VAL A 613 9.14 5.24 -27.42
CA VAL A 613 9.02 4.03 -28.24
C VAL A 613 7.55 3.77 -28.59
N LEU A 614 6.65 3.95 -27.61
CA LEU A 614 5.21 3.86 -27.83
C LEU A 614 4.72 4.94 -28.80
N GLU A 615 5.18 6.19 -28.64
CA GLU A 615 4.79 7.29 -29.51
C GLU A 615 5.24 7.08 -30.95
N ARG A 616 6.43 6.53 -31.18
CA ARG A 616 6.90 6.15 -32.52
C ARG A 616 6.09 5.01 -33.14
N LEU A 617 5.70 4.00 -32.36
CA LEU A 617 4.82 2.92 -32.82
C LEU A 617 3.46 3.46 -33.24
N VAL A 618 2.86 4.29 -32.39
CA VAL A 618 1.58 4.94 -32.65
C VAL A 618 1.64 5.85 -33.87
N ASN A 619 2.76 6.53 -34.11
CA ASN A 619 2.94 7.40 -35.27
C ASN A 619 3.26 6.64 -36.56
N ARG A 620 3.95 5.49 -36.48
CA ARG A 620 4.28 4.63 -37.64
C ARG A 620 3.03 4.10 -38.33
N GLU A 621 2.04 3.62 -37.58
CA GLU A 621 0.78 3.13 -38.16
C GLU A 621 -0.09 4.23 -38.78
N ILE A 622 0.14 5.49 -38.44
CA ILE A 622 -0.66 6.61 -38.95
C ILE A 622 0.01 7.27 -40.16
N GLY A 623 1.33 7.10 -40.31
CA GLY A 623 2.07 7.51 -41.50
C GLY A 623 1.85 6.62 -42.72
N GLU A 624 1.18 5.47 -42.58
CA GLU A 624 0.81 4.57 -43.69
C GLU A 624 -0.65 4.76 -44.18
N ILE A 625 -1.29 5.89 -43.86
CA ILE A 625 -2.57 6.32 -44.44
C ILE A 625 -2.37 7.40 -45.50
#